data_AF-A0A5A7N6L0-F1
#
_entry.id   AF-A0A5A7N6L0-F1
#
_cell.length_a   1.000
_cell.length_b   1.000
_cell.length_c   1.000
_cell.angle_alpha   90.00
_cell.angle_beta   90.00
_cell.angle_gamma   90.00
#
_symmetry.space_group_name_H-M   'P 1'
#
loop_
_entity.id
_entity.type
_entity.pdbx_description
1 polymer ?
#
loop_
_entity_poly.entity_id
_entity_poly.type
_entity_poly.pdbx_seq_one_letter_code
_entity_poly.pdbx_strand_id
1 'polypeptide(L)' 'MEKEHRRLAYVFGFTPEWRTDWGGYLNFFDERGDITWGLIPRFNVLNLFATRHPHAVGQVAPFAGAPRLSITGWYRDQ' A
#
# COMPACT_ATOMS: atom_id res chain seq x y z
N MET A 1 11.62 14.95 -18.65
CA MET A 1 10.93 14.09 -17.66
C MET A 1 9.44 14.36 -17.84
N GLU A 2 8.76 13.47 -18.55
CA GLU A 2 7.31 13.59 -18.79
C GLU A 2 6.59 13.74 -17.46
N LYS A 3 5.72 14.75 -17.32
CA LYS A 3 4.93 14.94 -16.10
C LYS A 3 3.96 13.77 -16.03
N GLU A 4 4.33 12.73 -15.30
CA GLU A 4 3.44 11.60 -15.07
C GLU A 4 2.17 12.13 -14.39
N HIS A 5 1.06 12.16 -15.14
CA HIS A 5 -0.25 12.67 -14.76
C HIS A 5 -0.92 11.89 -13.62
N ARG A 6 -0.14 11.14 -12.82
CA ARG A 6 -0.62 10.28 -11.74
C ARG A 6 -0.89 11.13 -10.50
N ARG A 7 -2.18 11.43 -10.25
CA ARG A 7 -2.61 12.23 -9.09
C ARG A 7 -2.72 11.40 -7.82
N LEU A 8 -3.32 10.23 -7.93
CA LEU A 8 -3.54 9.31 -6.83
C LEU A 8 -3.00 7.93 -7.20
N ALA A 9 -2.34 7.29 -6.25
CA ALA A 9 -2.09 5.86 -6.29
C ALA A 9 -3.18 5.17 -5.46
N TYR A 10 -3.46 3.91 -5.82
CA TYR A 10 -4.41 3.11 -5.09
C TYR A 10 -3.93 1.68 -4.84
N VAL A 11 -4.38 1.12 -3.72
CA VAL A 11 -4.19 -0.29 -3.35
C VAL A 11 -5.54 -0.83 -2.87
N PHE A 12 -6.12 -1.75 -3.65
CA PHE A 12 -7.37 -2.42 -3.32
C PHE A 12 -7.11 -3.84 -2.85
N GLY A 13 -7.47 -4.16 -1.60
CA GLY A 13 -7.14 -5.44 -0.96
C GLY A 13 -8.21 -6.54 -1.13
N PHE A 14 -7.77 -7.78 -1.31
CA PHE A 14 -8.62 -8.95 -1.57
C PHE A 14 -8.32 -10.15 -0.65
N THR A 15 -7.54 -9.97 0.41
CA THR A 15 -7.30 -11.03 1.41
C THR A 15 -8.07 -10.75 2.71
N PRO A 16 -9.02 -11.62 3.11
CA PRO A 16 -9.74 -11.49 4.37
C PRO A 16 -8.86 -11.83 5.58
N GLU A 17 -9.30 -11.34 6.76
CA GLU A 17 -8.77 -11.76 8.07
C GLU A 17 -7.25 -11.61 8.24
N TRP A 18 -6.66 -10.56 7.65
CA TRP A 18 -5.23 -10.30 7.77
C TRP A 18 -4.82 -10.06 9.23
N ARG A 19 -3.75 -10.72 9.66
CA ARG A 19 -3.21 -10.61 11.02
C ARG A 19 -2.10 -9.57 11.10
N THR A 20 -2.00 -8.92 12.26
CA THR A 20 -1.01 -7.86 12.51
C THR A 20 0.44 -8.38 12.48
N ASP A 21 0.66 -9.65 12.81
CA ASP A 21 1.98 -10.28 12.84
C ASP A 21 2.46 -10.78 11.47
N TRP A 22 1.63 -10.70 10.42
CA TRP A 22 1.99 -11.13 9.07
C TRP A 22 2.75 -10.08 8.26
N GLY A 23 2.91 -8.86 8.79
CA GLY A 23 3.52 -7.75 8.04
C GLY A 23 2.66 -7.33 6.84
N GLY A 24 3.27 -6.99 5.71
CA GLY A 24 2.53 -6.60 4.49
C GLY A 24 1.87 -5.22 4.53
N TYR A 25 2.18 -4.38 5.52
CA TYR A 25 1.57 -3.06 5.68
C TYR A 25 1.93 -2.15 4.50
N LEU A 26 0.97 -1.31 4.08
CA LEU A 26 1.27 -0.16 3.25
C LEU A 26 1.82 0.93 4.18
N ASN A 27 3.13 1.12 4.16
CA ASN A 27 3.85 2.07 5.01
C ASN A 27 4.11 3.36 4.25
N PHE A 28 4.05 4.49 4.96
CA PHE A 28 4.39 5.82 4.48
C PHE A 28 5.57 6.37 5.26
N PHE A 29 6.48 7.07 4.57
CA PHE A 29 7.74 7.51 5.15
C PHE A 29 7.90 9.03 5.12
N ASP A 30 8.67 9.55 6.07
CA ASP A 30 9.18 10.92 6.01
C ASP A 30 10.44 11.01 5.11
N GLU A 31 11.04 12.19 5.05
CA GLU A 31 12.23 12.46 4.23
C GLU A 31 13.49 11.72 4.72
N ARG A 32 13.52 11.27 5.99
CA ARG A 32 14.62 10.47 6.56
C ARG A 32 14.45 8.98 6.30
N GLY A 33 13.27 8.57 5.84
CA GLY A 33 12.91 7.17 5.63
C GLY A 33 12.26 6.51 6.86
N ASP A 34 11.93 7.29 7.89
CA ASP A 34 11.23 6.78 9.07
C ASP A 34 9.74 6.58 8.75
N ILE A 35 9.15 5.50 9.28
CA ILE A 35 7.73 5.23 9.11
C ILE A 35 6.93 6.26 9.92
N THR A 36 6.08 7.02 9.22
CA THR A 36 5.18 7.99 9.86
C THR A 36 3.85 7.35 10.23
N TRP A 37 3.30 6.51 9.34
CA TRP A 37 2.09 5.73 9.58
C TRP A 37 1.99 4.57 8.57
N GLY A 38 1.10 3.61 8.85
CA GLY A 38 0.88 2.47 7.98
C GLY A 38 -0.54 1.90 8.07
N LEU A 39 -0.94 1.23 7.00
CA LEU A 39 -2.26 0.59 6.88
C LEU A 39 -2.09 -0.92 6.78
N ILE A 40 -2.76 -1.64 7.69
CA ILE A 40 -2.88 -3.09 7.60
C ILE A 40 -3.66 -3.47 6.33
N PRO A 41 -3.26 -4.52 5.58
CA PRO A 41 -4.07 -5.04 4.49
C PRO A 41 -5.47 -5.40 4.99
N ARG A 42 -6.50 -4.97 4.26
CA ARG A 42 -7.89 -5.29 4.56
C ARG A 42 -8.61 -5.75 3.30
N PHE A 43 -9.49 -6.72 3.48
CA PHE A 43 -10.37 -7.20 2.42
C PHE A 43 -11.41 -6.14 2.06
N ASN A 44 -11.61 -5.95 0.75
CA ASN A 44 -12.60 -5.05 0.20
C ASN A 44 -12.42 -3.59 0.67
N VAL A 45 -11.17 -3.16 0.85
CA VAL A 45 -10.80 -1.78 1.21
C VAL A 45 -9.90 -1.19 0.14
N LEU A 46 -10.36 -0.09 -0.46
CA LEU A 46 -9.61 0.72 -1.42
C LEU A 46 -8.87 1.85 -0.69
N ASN A 47 -7.55 1.76 -0.62
CA ASN A 47 -6.72 2.84 -0.08
C ASN A 47 -6.32 3.79 -1.21
N LEU A 48 -6.55 5.09 -1.03
CA LEU A 48 -6.20 6.14 -1.98
C LEU A 48 -5.20 7.09 -1.32
N PHE A 49 -4.11 7.43 -2.01
CA PHE A 49 -3.10 8.33 -1.49
C PHE A 49 -2.37 9.08 -2.60
N ALA A 50 -1.78 10.23 -2.24
CA ALA A 50 -1.02 11.06 -3.17
C ALA A 50 0.25 10.33 -3.64
N THR A 51 0.49 10.31 -4.95
CA THR A 51 1.61 9.58 -5.58
C THR A 51 2.99 10.05 -5.13
N ARG A 52 3.09 11.28 -4.62
CA ARG A 52 4.34 11.90 -4.18
C ARG A 52 4.74 11.52 -2.76
N HIS A 53 3.85 10.93 -1.97
CA HIS A 53 4.22 10.45 -0.64
C HIS A 53 5.10 9.20 -0.78
N PRO A 54 6.33 9.17 -0.22
CA PRO A 54 7.13 7.95 -0.18
C PRO A 54 6.38 6.84 0.55
N HIS A 55 6.26 5.68 -0.09
CA HIS A 55 5.52 4.54 0.45
C HIS A 55 6.08 3.21 -0.06
N ALA A 56 5.86 2.15 0.71
CA ALA A 56 6.25 0.79 0.35
C ALA A 56 5.35 -0.24 1.01
N VAL A 57 5.32 -1.44 0.45
CA VAL A 57 4.70 -2.59 1.10
C VAL A 57 5.76 -3.29 1.93
N GLY A 58 5.53 -3.39 3.23
CA GLY A 58 6.39 -4.14 4.14
C GLY A 58 6.43 -5.62 3.78
N GLN A 59 7.48 -6.32 4.20
CA GLN A 59 7.63 -7.75 3.94
C GLN A 59 6.43 -8.53 4.49
N VAL A 60 5.95 -9.50 3.72
CA VAL A 60 4.98 -10.48 4.19
C VAL A 60 5.74 -11.61 4.88
N ALA A 61 5.38 -11.92 6.12
CA ALA A 61 6.04 -12.96 6.88
C ALA A 61 5.93 -14.33 6.18
N PRO A 62 6.99 -15.16 6.19
CA PRO A 62 6.93 -16.50 5.59
C PRO A 62 5.87 -17.42 6.19
N PHE A 63 5.46 -17.17 7.43
CA PHE A 63 4.42 -17.92 8.15
C PHE A 63 3.01 -17.34 7.96
N ALA A 64 2.82 -16.34 7.09
CA ALA A 64 1.50 -15.83 6.78
C ALA A 64 0.62 -16.96 6.22
N GLY A 65 -0.59 -17.11 6.77
CA GLY A 65 -1.52 -18.18 6.42
C GLY A 65 -2.27 -17.96 5.09
N ALA A 66 -2.09 -16.80 4.46
CA ALA A 66 -2.70 -16.47 3.17
C ALA A 66 -1.82 -15.48 2.37
N PRO A 67 -1.90 -15.49 1.03
CA PRO A 67 -1.19 -14.51 0.21
C PRO A 67 -1.79 -13.10 0.38
N ARG A 68 -0.95 -12.06 0.27
CA ARG A 68 -1.41 -10.66 0.22
C ARG A 68 -1.85 -10.31 -1.20
N LEU A 69 -3.14 -10.42 -1.48
CA LEU A 69 -3.72 -10.13 -2.80
C LEU A 69 -4.19 -8.68 -2.88
N SER A 70 -3.74 -7.96 -3.89
CA SER A 70 -4.17 -6.58 -4.14
C SER A 70 -4.10 -6.21 -5.62
N ILE A 71 -5.01 -5.35 -6.06
CA ILE A 71 -4.91 -4.63 -7.33
C ILE A 71 -4.41 -3.23 -7.02
N THR A 72 -3.36 -2.80 -7.72
CA THR A 72 -2.73 -1.49 -7.52
C THR A 72 -2.65 -0.73 -8.83
N GLY A 73 -2.75 0.59 -8.77
CA GLY A 73 -2.59 1.40 -9.96
C GLY A 73 -2.64 2.89 -9.63
N TRP A 74 -2.87 3.68 -10.68
CA TRP A 74 -2.94 5.14 -10.57
C TRP A 74 -4.21 5.67 -11.20
N TYR A 75 -4.77 6.68 -10.57
CA TYR A 75 -5.69 7.60 -11.23
C TYR A 75 -4.89 8.69 -11.93
N ARG A 76 -5.16 8.87 -13.23
CA ARG A 76 -4.53 9.88 -14.08
C ARG A 76 -5.55 10.97 -14.41
N ASP A 77 -5.12 12.23 -14.39
CA ASP A 77 -6.02 13.35 -14.69
C ASP A 77 -6.16 13.63 -16.19
N GLN A 78 -5.28 13.10 -17.05
CA GLN A 78 -5.44 12.84 -18.48
C GLN A 78 -4.52 11.69 -18.92
#